data_AF-A0AA51M192-F1
#
_entry.id   AF-A0AA51M192-F1
#
_cell.length_a   1.000
_cell.length_b   1.000
_cell.length_c   1.000
_cell.angle_alpha   90.00
_cell.angle_beta   90.00
_cell.angle_gamma   90.00
#
_symmetry.space_group_name_H-M   'P 1'
#
loop_
_entity.id
_entity.type
_entity.pdbx_description
1 polymer ?
#
loop_
_entity_poly.entity_id
_entity_poly.type
_entity_poly.pdbx_seq_one_letter_code
_entity_poly.pdbx_strand_id
1 'polypeptide(L)'
;MITDFRDAELLAARFMRQIGFSDAAATQVAHDGGVDVAAREAVAQVKMHAAVTGSPDLQRLVGARGSRNVHQQMLFFSLAGYSDRATTYAEEEGMALFVYDRTGRIRPVNGAARVMYRNYRPPVPRRDESVFGWTDENGYFIPKPASILVALAVLALIVLLSALITM
;
A
#
# COMPACT_ATOMS: atom_id res chain seq x y z
N MET A 1 7.38 1.59 -12.04
CA MET A 1 8.07 0.62 -11.16
C MET A 1 8.71 1.44 -10.05
N ILE A 2 8.65 0.99 -8.79
CA ILE A 2 9.30 1.67 -7.67
C ILE A 2 10.75 1.21 -7.62
N THR A 3 11.67 2.14 -7.85
CA THR A 3 13.10 1.82 -8.02
C THR A 3 14.00 2.46 -6.99
N ASP A 4 13.58 3.58 -6.40
CA ASP A 4 14.30 4.27 -5.34
C ASP A 4 13.38 4.70 -4.18
N PHE A 5 13.99 5.27 -3.13
CA PHE A 5 13.28 5.74 -1.94
C PHE A 5 12.25 6.83 -2.30
N ARG A 6 12.60 7.72 -3.22
CA ARG A 6 11.73 8.84 -3.59
C ARG A 6 10.48 8.36 -4.33
N ASP A 7 10.59 7.36 -5.20
CA ASP A 7 9.45 6.68 -5.81
C ASP A 7 8.50 6.12 -4.75
N ALA A 8 9.06 5.50 -3.69
CA ALA A 8 8.28 4.91 -2.61
C ALA A 8 7.55 5.97 -1.77
N GLU A 9 8.20 7.09 -1.47
CA GLU A 9 7.60 8.25 -0.79
C GLU A 9 6.49 8.89 -1.61
N LEU A 10 6.72 9.08 -2.91
CA LEU A 10 5.71 9.62 -3.83
C LEU A 10 4.51 8.67 -3.99
N LEU A 11 4.75 7.36 -3.98
CA LEU A 11 3.69 6.35 -3.94
C LEU A 11 2.88 6.46 -2.66
N ALA A 12 3.52 6.52 -1.49
CA ALA A 12 2.86 6.65 -0.20
C ALA A 12 2.04 7.95 -0.12
N ALA A 13 2.59 9.09 -0.55
CA ALA A 13 1.88 10.37 -0.59
C ALA A 13 0.64 10.30 -1.50
N ARG A 14 0.76 9.68 -2.68
CA ARG A 14 -0.38 9.48 -3.58
C ARG A 14 -1.46 8.63 -2.92
N PHE A 15 -1.07 7.53 -2.29
CA PHE A 15 -1.99 6.62 -1.61
C PHE A 15 -2.70 7.31 -0.45
N MET A 16 -1.98 8.10 0.36
CA MET A 16 -2.56 8.89 1.45
C MET A 16 -3.66 9.83 0.96
N ARG A 17 -3.47 10.49 -0.19
CA ARG A 17 -4.53 11.31 -0.81
C ARG A 17 -5.75 10.48 -1.20
N GLN A 18 -5.54 9.27 -1.71
CA GLN A 18 -6.60 8.37 -2.16
C GLN A 18 -7.45 7.82 -1.01
N ILE A 19 -6.91 7.75 0.20
CA ILE A 19 -7.63 7.32 1.41
C ILE A 19 -8.17 8.49 2.26
N GLY A 20 -8.00 9.75 1.80
CA GLY A 20 -8.65 10.92 2.39
C GLY A 20 -7.72 12.04 2.91
N PHE A 21 -6.40 11.85 2.92
CA PHE A 21 -5.43 12.87 3.32
C PHE A 21 -5.03 13.72 2.10
N SER A 22 -5.94 14.57 1.64
CA SER A 22 -5.85 15.27 0.34
C SER A 22 -4.61 16.15 0.16
N ASP A 23 -4.02 16.64 1.24
CA ASP A 23 -2.83 17.50 1.28
C ASP A 23 -1.52 16.73 1.53
N ALA A 24 -1.55 15.39 1.51
CA ALA A 24 -0.35 14.58 1.75
C ALA A 24 0.76 14.85 0.71
N ALA A 25 1.97 15.08 1.19
CA ALA A 25 3.15 15.34 0.37
C ALA A 25 4.38 14.62 0.93
N ALA A 26 5.21 14.09 0.03
CA ALA A 26 6.53 13.57 0.40
C ALA A 26 7.39 14.73 0.91
N THR A 27 8.08 14.52 2.03
CA THR A 27 8.96 15.52 2.62
C THR A 27 10.24 15.63 1.78
N GLN A 28 10.81 16.83 1.66
CA GLN A 28 12.04 17.05 0.90
C GLN A 28 13.30 16.81 1.74
N VAL A 29 13.14 16.63 3.06
CA VAL A 29 14.21 16.73 4.04
C VAL A 29 14.26 15.45 4.87
N ALA A 30 15.41 14.77 4.85
CA ALA A 30 15.65 13.54 5.62
C ALA A 30 15.91 13.80 7.12
N HIS A 31 15.74 15.04 7.60
CA HIS A 31 16.07 15.44 8.97
C HIS A 31 14.89 15.32 9.95
N ASP A 32 13.71 14.95 9.46
CA ASP A 32 12.43 15.00 10.19
C ASP A 32 12.23 13.77 11.11
N GLY A 33 13.32 13.14 11.56
CA GLY A 33 13.29 12.09 12.59
C GLY A 33 12.60 10.77 12.20
N GLY A 34 12.21 10.60 10.94
CA GLY A 34 11.50 9.41 10.44
C GLY A 34 10.15 9.70 9.77
N VAL A 35 9.79 10.96 9.50
CA VAL A 35 8.61 11.31 8.69
C VAL A 35 9.03 11.54 7.24
N ASP A 36 8.56 10.66 6.34
CA ASP A 36 8.84 10.71 4.91
C ASP A 36 7.66 11.30 4.11
N VAL A 37 6.46 11.27 4.68
CA VAL A 37 5.25 11.89 4.11
C VAL A 37 4.46 12.60 5.21
N ALA A 38 4.03 13.83 4.94
CA ALA A 38 3.25 14.62 5.87
C ALA A 38 1.96 15.16 5.24
N ALA A 39 0.93 15.27 6.06
CA ALA A 39 -0.36 15.90 5.82
C ALA A 39 -0.76 16.65 7.09
N ARG A 40 -1.78 17.52 7.07
CA ARG A 40 -2.23 18.19 8.31
C ARG A 40 -2.67 17.18 9.37
N GLU A 41 -3.44 16.17 8.98
CA GLU A 41 -4.06 15.19 9.88
C GLU A 41 -3.31 13.85 9.95
N ALA A 42 -2.16 13.71 9.28
CA ALA A 42 -1.42 12.45 9.25
C ALA A 42 0.07 12.60 8.94
N VAL A 43 0.87 11.68 9.44
CA VAL A 43 2.28 11.51 9.11
C VAL A 43 2.56 10.05 8.74
N ALA A 44 3.55 9.83 7.88
CA ALA A 44 3.96 8.49 7.52
C ALA A 44 5.46 8.30 7.37
N GLN A 45 5.88 7.06 7.58
CA GLN A 45 7.23 6.57 7.29
C GLN A 45 7.18 5.50 6.20
N VAL A 46 8.19 5.46 5.33
CA VAL A 46 8.31 4.58 4.18
C VAL A 46 9.65 3.83 4.23
N LYS A 47 9.59 2.54 4.53
CA LYS A 47 10.78 1.68 4.59
C LYS A 47 10.90 0.85 3.31
N MET A 48 11.92 1.15 2.50
CA MET A 48 12.24 0.43 1.26
C MET A 48 13.40 -0.58 1.42
N HIS A 49 13.54 -1.19 2.59
CA HIS A 49 14.58 -2.19 2.84
C HIS A 49 14.05 -3.61 2.60
N ALA A 50 14.96 -4.54 2.28
CA ALA A 50 14.65 -5.96 2.15
C ALA A 50 14.44 -6.66 3.51
N ALA A 51 14.90 -6.06 4.60
CA ALA A 51 14.74 -6.59 5.95
C ALA A 51 13.34 -6.28 6.51
N VAL A 52 12.77 -7.26 7.21
CA VAL A 52 11.49 -7.14 7.92
C VAL A 52 11.50 -5.95 8.87
N THR A 53 10.41 -5.20 8.93
CA THR A 53 10.29 -4.01 9.79
C THR A 53 10.03 -4.42 11.25
N GLY A 54 10.83 -3.87 12.16
CA GLY A 54 10.73 -4.13 13.60
C GLY A 54 10.03 -3.01 14.35
N SER A 55 9.59 -3.29 15.59
CA SER A 55 8.99 -2.27 16.46
C SER A 55 9.88 -1.04 16.72
N PRO A 56 11.23 -1.12 16.74
CA PRO A 56 12.06 0.09 16.88
C PRO A 56 11.87 1.08 15.74
N ASP A 57 11.54 0.62 14.53
CA ASP A 57 11.25 1.52 13.41
C ASP A 57 9.95 2.29 13.65
N LEU A 58 8.90 1.59 14.08
CA LEU A 58 7.59 2.20 14.37
C LEU A 58 7.67 3.18 15.55
N GLN A 59 8.44 2.84 16.59
CA GLN A 59 8.67 3.72 17.75
C GLN A 59 9.33 5.05 17.34
N ARG A 60 10.21 5.04 16.33
CA ARG A 60 10.80 6.28 15.82
C ARG A 60 9.75 7.19 15.19
N LEU A 61 8.80 6.64 14.44
CA LEU A 61 7.68 7.44 13.89
C LEU A 61 6.80 8.03 15.01
N VAL A 62 6.52 7.28 16.07
CA VAL A 62 5.77 7.79 17.24
C VAL A 62 6.51 8.97 17.87
N GLY A 63 7.83 8.83 18.06
CA GLY A 63 8.69 9.91 18.56
C GLY A 63 8.72 11.13 17.64
N ALA A 64 8.82 10.90 16.32
CA ALA A 64 8.89 11.95 15.31
C ALA A 64 7.58 12.75 15.17
N ARG A 65 6.42 12.09 15.28
CA ARG A 65 5.12 12.78 15.38
C ARG A 65 5.12 13.76 16.56
N GLY A 66 5.67 13.32 17.69
CA GLY A 66 5.77 14.11 18.91
C GLY A 66 4.44 14.32 19.64
N SER A 67 4.53 14.71 20.91
CA SER A 67 3.35 14.84 21.79
C SER A 67 2.42 16.01 21.44
N ARG A 68 2.89 17.00 20.68
CA ARG A 68 2.06 18.14 20.25
C ARG A 68 1.16 17.80 19.07
N ASN A 69 1.44 16.71 18.35
CA ASN A 69 0.71 16.32 17.15
C ASN A 69 -0.03 14.99 17.32
N VAL A 70 -0.46 14.65 18.54
CA VAL A 70 -1.19 13.39 18.82
C VAL A 70 -2.49 13.22 18.03
N HIS A 71 -3.05 14.32 17.51
CA HIS A 71 -4.21 14.29 16.61
C HIS A 71 -3.87 13.66 15.25
N GLN A 72 -2.61 13.70 14.83
CA GLN A 72 -2.18 13.15 13.55
C GLN A 72 -2.21 11.61 13.59
N GLN A 73 -2.86 11.06 12.57
CA GLN A 73 -2.83 9.62 12.29
C GLN A 73 -1.42 9.20 11.85
N MET A 74 -0.99 8.01 12.25
CA MET A 74 0.30 7.46 11.87
C MET A 74 0.13 6.33 10.87
N LEU A 75 0.85 6.42 9.76
CA LEU A 75 0.89 5.38 8.73
C LEU A 75 2.32 4.89 8.56
N PHE A 76 2.49 3.60 8.33
CA PHE A 76 3.79 3.03 8.01
C PHE A 76 3.68 2.20 6.74
N PHE A 77 4.60 2.41 5.81
CA PHE A 77 4.69 1.65 4.56
C PHE A 77 5.97 0.82 4.56
N SER A 78 5.87 -0.48 4.30
CA SER A 78 7.02 -1.39 4.25
C SER A 78 7.03 -2.24 2.98
N LEU A 79 8.20 -2.33 2.34
CA LEU A 79 8.41 -3.26 1.22
C LEU A 79 8.49 -4.72 1.69
N ALA A 80 9.20 -4.97 2.80
CA ALA A 80 9.46 -6.32 3.32
C ALA A 80 8.41 -6.82 4.32
N GLY A 81 7.42 -6.00 4.67
CA GLY A 81 6.45 -6.31 5.72
C GLY A 81 6.99 -6.08 7.13
N TYR A 82 6.32 -6.70 8.10
CA TYR A 82 6.46 -6.42 9.53
C TYR A 82 6.67 -7.71 10.31
N SER A 83 7.42 -7.60 11.41
CA SER A 83 7.47 -8.64 12.43
C SER A 83 6.16 -8.67 13.24
N ASP A 84 5.89 -9.79 13.91
CA ASP A 84 4.73 -9.91 14.80
C ASP A 84 4.76 -8.84 15.89
N ARG A 85 5.93 -8.61 16.50
CA ARG A 85 6.11 -7.54 17.51
C ARG A 85 5.81 -6.15 16.96
N ALA A 86 6.20 -5.86 15.73
CA ALA A 86 5.86 -4.58 15.09
C ALA A 86 4.35 -4.46 14.85
N THR A 87 3.71 -5.55 14.44
CA THR A 87 2.25 -5.58 14.24
C THR A 87 1.49 -5.37 15.53
N THR A 88 1.86 -6.07 16.62
CA THR A 88 1.26 -5.86 17.95
C THR A 88 1.44 -4.42 18.42
N TYR A 89 2.65 -3.89 18.34
CA TYR A 89 2.93 -2.51 18.73
C TYR A 89 2.10 -1.49 17.92
N ALA A 90 1.95 -1.71 16.62
CA ALA A 90 1.13 -0.84 15.79
C ALA A 90 -0.36 -0.86 16.16
N GLU A 91 -0.91 -2.00 16.57
CA GLU A 91 -2.29 -2.07 17.04
C GLU A 91 -2.46 -1.31 18.37
N GLU A 92 -1.49 -1.37 19.28
CA GLU A 92 -1.50 -0.62 20.55
C GLU A 92 -1.45 0.90 20.33
N GLU A 93 -0.65 1.36 19.36
CA GLU A 93 -0.50 2.79 19.02
C GLU A 93 -1.56 3.30 18.03
N GLY A 94 -2.43 2.43 17.51
CA GLY A 94 -3.36 2.76 16.43
C GLY A 94 -2.68 3.16 15.12
N MET A 95 -1.45 2.70 14.88
CA MET A 95 -0.68 2.98 13.67
C MET A 95 -1.15 2.08 12.52
N ALA A 96 -1.50 2.67 11.38
CA ALA A 96 -1.91 1.93 10.20
C ALA A 96 -0.71 1.37 9.44
N LEU A 97 -0.65 0.05 9.30
CA LEU A 97 0.43 -0.66 8.61
C LEU A 97 0.04 -1.06 7.18
N PHE A 98 0.88 -0.73 6.22
CA PHE A 98 0.71 -1.07 4.82
C PHE A 98 1.95 -1.76 4.26
N VAL A 99 1.74 -2.78 3.43
CA VAL A 99 2.80 -3.32 2.58
C VAL A 99 2.63 -2.83 1.16
N TYR A 100 3.75 -2.56 0.50
CA TYR A 100 3.75 -2.25 -0.93
C TYR A 100 4.72 -3.14 -1.70
N ASP A 101 4.53 -3.24 -3.00
CA ASP A 101 5.46 -3.93 -3.90
C ASP A 101 6.08 -2.97 -4.94
N ARG A 102 7.06 -3.46 -5.70
CA ARG A 102 7.73 -2.67 -6.74
C ARG A 102 6.83 -2.29 -7.92
N THR A 103 5.64 -2.87 -8.02
CA THR A 103 4.63 -2.46 -9.02
C THR A 103 3.79 -1.28 -8.53
N GLY A 104 3.88 -0.93 -7.24
CA GLY A 104 3.13 0.15 -6.62
C GLY A 104 1.79 -0.29 -6.03
N ARG A 105 1.54 -1.61 -5.91
CA ARG A 105 0.35 -2.10 -5.20
C ARG A 105 0.55 -1.94 -3.71
N ILE A 106 -0.45 -1.41 -3.02
CA ILE A 106 -0.47 -1.25 -1.56
C ILE A 106 -1.57 -2.14 -0.97
N ARG A 107 -1.27 -2.82 0.14
CA ARG A 107 -2.23 -3.66 0.87
C ARG A 107 -2.22 -3.33 2.37
N PRO A 108 -3.38 -3.27 3.03
CA PRO A 108 -3.46 -3.07 4.48
C PRO A 108 -3.01 -4.34 5.21
N VAL A 109 -2.31 -4.18 6.33
CA VAL A 109 -1.82 -5.29 7.16
C VAL A 109 -2.68 -5.45 8.42
N ASN A 110 -2.93 -4.36 9.14
CA ASN A 110 -3.55 -4.39 10.46
C ASN A 110 -4.95 -3.74 10.50
N GLY A 111 -5.60 -3.73 11.66
CA GLY A 111 -6.97 -3.23 11.83
C GLY A 111 -7.14 -1.78 11.39
N ALA A 112 -6.28 -0.89 11.91
CA ALA A 112 -6.27 0.52 11.56
C ALA A 112 -6.11 0.76 10.05
N ALA A 113 -5.18 0.04 9.40
CA ALA A 113 -4.99 0.13 7.96
C ALA A 113 -6.21 -0.33 7.17
N ARG A 114 -6.90 -1.42 7.59
CA ARG A 114 -8.13 -1.87 6.93
C ARG A 114 -9.25 -0.85 7.02
N VAL A 115 -9.38 -0.14 8.14
CA VAL A 115 -10.37 0.95 8.30
C VAL A 115 -10.08 2.07 7.32
N MET A 116 -8.83 2.54 7.24
CA MET A 116 -8.44 3.58 6.28
C MET A 116 -8.61 3.12 4.83
N TYR A 117 -8.27 1.86 4.53
CA TYR A 117 -8.35 1.29 3.19
C TYR A 117 -9.79 1.20 2.66
N ARG A 118 -10.82 1.18 3.52
CA ARG A 118 -12.23 1.26 3.07
C ARG A 118 -12.55 2.56 2.35
N ASN A 119 -11.82 3.63 2.65
CA ASN A 119 -11.96 4.92 1.99
C ASN A 119 -11.09 5.03 0.74
N TYR A 120 -10.35 3.98 0.37
CA TYR A 120 -9.46 4.00 -0.78
C TYR A 120 -10.25 4.24 -2.07
N ARG A 121 -9.96 5.38 -2.69
CA ARG A 121 -10.44 5.74 -4.02
C ARG A 121 -9.33 5.49 -5.03
N PRO A 122 -9.32 4.37 -5.76
CA PRO A 122 -8.34 4.17 -6.82
C PRO A 122 -8.42 5.33 -7.83
N PRO A 123 -7.31 5.67 -8.51
CA PRO A 123 -7.41 6.52 -9.69
C PRO A 123 -8.44 5.90 -10.63
N VAL A 124 -9.38 6.72 -11.10
CA VAL A 124 -10.22 6.30 -12.22
C VAL A 124 -9.26 6.04 -13.39
N PRO A 125 -9.22 4.82 -13.96
CA PRO A 125 -8.36 4.54 -15.09
C PRO A 125 -8.67 5.54 -16.20
N ARG A 126 -7.65 5.91 -16.99
CA ARG A 126 -7.94 6.62 -18.24
C ARG A 126 -8.87 5.74 -19.10
N ARG A 127 -9.77 6.38 -19.86
CA ARG A 127 -10.84 5.67 -20.59
C ARG A 127 -10.30 4.50 -21.44
N ASP A 128 -9.11 4.66 -22.01
CA ASP A 128 -8.39 3.64 -22.78
C ASP A 128 -7.88 2.46 -21.93
N GLU A 129 -7.36 2.70 -20.72
CA GLU A 129 -6.88 1.66 -19.80
C GLU A 129 -8.03 0.85 -19.20
N SER A 130 -9.20 1.47 -18.99
CA SER A 130 -10.39 0.81 -18.43
C SER A 130 -10.91 -0.36 -19.27
N VAL A 131 -10.63 -0.37 -20.58
CA VAL A 131 -11.03 -1.43 -21.52
C VAL A 131 -10.33 -2.76 -21.21
N PHE A 132 -9.15 -2.71 -20.56
CA PHE A 132 -8.28 -3.87 -20.34
C PHE A 132 -8.35 -4.40 -18.91
N GLY A 133 -9.34 -4.02 -18.10
CA GLY A 133 -9.53 -4.55 -16.74
C GLY A 133 -10.98 -4.92 -16.45
N TRP A 134 -11.20 -5.44 -15.25
CA TRP A 134 -12.54 -5.64 -14.70
C TRP A 134 -12.62 -4.93 -13.35
N THR A 135 -13.77 -4.40 -12.97
CA THR A 135 -14.00 -3.93 -11.60
C THR A 135 -14.49 -5.09 -10.75
N ASP A 136 -13.93 -5.29 -9.56
CA ASP A 136 -14.46 -6.26 -8.60
C ASP A 136 -15.80 -5.79 -8.00
N GLU A 137 -16.39 -6.64 -7.15
CA GLU A 137 -17.65 -6.37 -6.45
C GLU A 137 -17.62 -5.13 -5.54
N ASN A 138 -16.43 -4.67 -5.16
CA ASN A 138 -16.22 -3.47 -4.36
C ASN A 138 -15.92 -2.23 -5.22
N GLY A 139 -16.03 -2.35 -6.54
CA GLY A 139 -15.75 -1.26 -7.49
C GLY A 139 -14.26 -1.00 -7.71
N TYR A 140 -13.37 -1.89 -7.26
CA TYR A 140 -11.93 -1.75 -7.44
C TYR A 140 -11.52 -2.23 -8.85
N PHE A 141 -10.81 -1.39 -9.60
CA PHE A 141 -10.32 -1.74 -10.93
C PHE A 141 -9.16 -2.76 -10.83
N ILE A 142 -9.40 -3.97 -11.33
CA ILE A 142 -8.43 -5.05 -11.50
C ILE A 142 -7.90 -4.98 -12.95
N PRO A 143 -6.67 -4.50 -13.18
CA PRO A 143 -6.08 -4.57 -14.53
C PRO A 143 -5.87 -6.05 -14.91
N LYS A 144 -6.26 -6.45 -16.14
CA LYS A 144 -5.89 -7.78 -16.64
C LYS A 144 -4.35 -7.90 -16.64
N PRO A 145 -3.77 -9.04 -16.26
CA PRO A 145 -2.34 -9.24 -16.40
C PRO A 145 -1.93 -8.95 -17.85
N ALA A 146 -0.81 -8.24 -18.05
CA ALA A 146 -0.39 -7.68 -19.35
C ALA A 146 -0.23 -8.72 -20.48
N SER A 147 -0.31 -10.01 -20.18
CA SER A 147 -0.21 -11.11 -21.13
C SER A 147 -1.53 -11.88 -21.20
N ILE A 148 -2.38 -11.49 -22.16
CA ILE A 148 -3.56 -12.27 -22.64
C ILE A 148 -3.18 -13.75 -22.86
N LEU A 149 -1.93 -14.02 -23.23
CA LEU A 149 -1.32 -15.34 -23.36
C LEU A 149 -1.49 -16.25 -22.13
N VAL A 150 -1.39 -15.72 -20.90
CA VAL A 150 -1.49 -16.55 -19.68
C VAL A 150 -2.93 -16.99 -19.44
N ALA A 151 -3.90 -16.08 -19.63
CA ALA A 151 -5.31 -16.41 -19.47
C ALA A 151 -5.78 -17.41 -20.54
N LEU A 152 -5.33 -17.24 -21.80
CA LEU A 152 -5.62 -18.21 -22.88
C LEU A 152 -4.98 -19.57 -22.62
N ALA A 153 -3.74 -19.61 -22.08
CA ALA A 153 -3.08 -20.87 -21.74
C ALA A 153 -3.83 -21.64 -20.64
N VAL A 154 -4.30 -20.94 -19.59
CA VAL A 154 -5.10 -21.54 -18.52
C VAL A 154 -6.45 -22.03 -19.05
N LEU A 155 -7.13 -21.24 -19.88
CA LEU A 155 -8.40 -21.63 -20.48
C LEU A 155 -8.23 -22.86 -21.39
N ALA A 156 -7.20 -22.88 -22.24
CA ALA A 156 -6.87 -24.00 -23.10
C ALA A 156 -6.56 -25.27 -22.30
N LEU A 157 -5.81 -25.15 -21.20
CA LEU A 157 -5.51 -26.28 -20.31
C LEU A 157 -6.77 -26.85 -19.65
N ILE A 158 -7.69 -26.00 -19.18
CA ILE A 158 -8.97 -26.42 -18.59
C ILE A 158 -9.83 -27.15 -19.63
N VAL A 159 -9.93 -26.62 -20.86
CA VAL A 159 -10.66 -27.26 -21.96
C VAL A 159 -10.05 -28.63 -22.31
N LEU A 160 -8.72 -28.72 -22.41
CA LEU A 160 -8.01 -29.99 -22.66
C LEU A 160 -8.26 -31.03 -21.56
N LEU A 161 -8.18 -30.63 -20.29
CA LEU A 161 -8.47 -31.51 -19.15
C LEU A 161 -9.93 -31.98 -19.14
N SER A 162 -10.88 -31.10 -19.45
CA SER A 162 -12.29 -31.46 -19.50
C SER A 162 -12.62 -32.46 -20.61
N ALA A 163 -11.94 -32.35 -21.76
CA ALA A 163 -12.09 -33.29 -22.87
C ALA A 163 -11.53 -34.68 -22.52
N LEU A 164 -10.44 -34.74 -21.75
CA LEU A 164 -9.80 -36.01 -21.35
C LEU A 164 -10.62 -36.80 -20.31
N ILE A 165 -11.40 -36.11 -19.47
CA ILE A 165 -12.24 -36.75 -18.44
C ILE A 165 -13.54 -37.31 -19.02
N THR A 166 -13.93 -36.86 -20.22
CA THR A 166 -15.20 -37.24 -20.88
C THR A 166 -15.03 -38.41 -21.87
N MET A 167 -13.81 -38.91 -22.06
CA MET A 167 -13.47 -40.10 -22.88
C MET A 167 -13.24 -41.32 -22.00
#